data_AF-A0A0U5GFK1-F1
#
_entry.id   AF-A0A0U5GFK1-F1
#
_cell.length_a   1.000
_cell.length_b   1.000
_cell.length_c   1.000
_cell.angle_alpha   90.00
_cell.angle_beta   90.00
_cell.angle_gamma   90.00
#
_symmetry.space_group_name_H-M   'P 1'
#
loop_
_entity.id
_entity.type
_entity.pdbx_description
1 polymer ?
#
loop_
_entity_poly.entity_id
_entity_poly.type
_entity_poly.pdbx_seq_one_letter_code
_entity_poly.pdbx_strand_id
1 'polypeptide(L)'
;MTPIQYLSGNPNVYREFTYFDADEQEWRVNFGGLQRMVIARLQEELVDEVSHIKSANFSVTDQGMSKVESILMRYTNAIRDWDYMNEHAEKTNGDISKDLFIVRSTKKLSHDLLVQKNVIEPEMRGVCMPKYPQGGETYLPGSQRRYMRAEREMILRKRSKKEKVKLFLVLALTVMLLISPMLVMVLHRDQNVALITTSVFTVGFALVVAVMPVSLEVAIGVVAAYAAILGSFVISAL
;
A
#
# COMPACT_ATOMS: atom_id res chain seq x y z
N MET A 1 -34.59 19.19 -5.77
CA MET A 1 -33.13 19.08 -5.48
C MET A 1 -32.42 19.54 -6.73
N THR A 2 -31.62 20.62 -6.65
CA THR A 2 -30.71 20.98 -7.73
C THR A 2 -29.65 19.88 -7.87
N PRO A 3 -29.39 19.39 -9.10
CA PRO A 3 -28.34 18.40 -9.33
C PRO A 3 -26.98 19.03 -9.00
N ILE A 4 -26.16 18.28 -8.27
CA ILE A 4 -24.79 18.67 -7.92
C ILE A 4 -23.98 18.76 -9.22
N GLN A 5 -23.45 19.93 -9.55
CA GLN A 5 -23.00 20.21 -10.92
C GLN A 5 -21.81 19.35 -11.34
N TYR A 6 -20.95 18.95 -10.39
CA TYR A 6 -19.80 18.05 -10.63
C TYR A 6 -20.12 16.55 -10.49
N LEU A 7 -21.23 16.16 -9.83
CA LEU A 7 -21.66 14.74 -9.70
C LEU A 7 -22.70 14.32 -10.75
N SER A 8 -23.54 15.26 -11.18
CA SER A 8 -24.67 14.99 -12.08
C SER A 8 -24.27 14.83 -13.55
N GLY A 9 -23.13 15.41 -13.95
CA GLY A 9 -22.64 15.34 -15.33
C GLY A 9 -21.72 14.15 -15.63
N ASN A 10 -21.25 13.42 -14.62
CA ASN A 10 -20.25 12.36 -14.79
C ASN A 10 -20.80 10.98 -14.39
N PRO A 11 -21.28 10.16 -15.34
CA PRO A 11 -21.76 8.81 -15.07
C PRO A 11 -20.68 7.89 -14.48
N ASN A 12 -19.39 8.23 -14.60
CA ASN A 12 -18.31 7.45 -14.01
C ASN A 12 -18.29 7.53 -12.47
N VAL A 13 -18.84 8.60 -11.89
CA VAL A 13 -19.03 8.71 -10.44
C VAL A 13 -20.03 7.66 -9.95
N TYR A 14 -21.10 7.44 -10.71
CA TYR A 14 -22.11 6.42 -10.38
C TYR A 14 -21.55 4.99 -10.42
N ARG A 15 -20.59 4.76 -11.32
CA ARG A 15 -19.88 3.48 -11.42
C ARG A 15 -18.97 3.20 -10.21
N GLU A 16 -18.62 4.21 -9.40
CA GLU A 16 -17.71 4.06 -8.25
C GLU A 16 -18.34 3.34 -7.05
N PHE A 17 -19.67 3.32 -6.99
CA PHE A 17 -20.41 2.63 -5.93
C PHE A 17 -21.29 1.48 -6.43
N THR A 18 -21.60 1.39 -7.72
CA THR A 18 -22.20 0.18 -8.30
C THR A 18 -21.26 -0.43 -9.34
N TYR A 19 -20.75 -1.63 -9.08
CA TYR A 19 -19.81 -2.29 -9.99
C TYR A 19 -20.04 -3.80 -10.05
N PHE A 20 -19.64 -4.39 -11.17
CA PHE A 20 -19.60 -5.83 -11.37
C PHE A 20 -18.20 -6.35 -11.03
N ASP A 21 -18.11 -7.31 -10.12
CA ASP A 21 -16.89 -8.05 -9.84
C ASP A 21 -16.81 -9.23 -10.81
N ALA A 22 -15.87 -9.17 -11.76
CA ALA A 22 -15.69 -10.22 -12.75
C ALA A 22 -15.05 -11.50 -12.19
N ASP A 23 -14.30 -11.42 -11.08
CA ASP A 23 -13.67 -12.58 -10.47
C ASP A 23 -14.74 -13.43 -9.75
N GLU A 24 -15.68 -12.76 -9.06
CA GLU A 24 -16.78 -13.41 -8.34
C GLU A 24 -18.11 -13.47 -9.13
N GLN A 25 -18.15 -12.92 -10.35
CA GLN A 25 -19.33 -12.83 -11.22
C GLN A 25 -20.57 -12.27 -10.49
N GLU A 26 -20.39 -11.23 -9.69
CA GLU A 26 -21.47 -10.64 -8.89
C GLU A 26 -21.51 -9.12 -8.97
N TRP A 27 -22.71 -8.56 -8.81
CA TRP A 27 -22.91 -7.13 -8.67
C TRP A 27 -22.76 -6.71 -7.20
N ARG A 28 -22.07 -5.59 -7.00
CA ARG A 28 -21.81 -5.01 -5.70
C ARG A 28 -22.24 -3.56 -5.66
N VAL A 29 -22.87 -3.18 -4.55
CA VAL A 29 -23.16 -1.79 -4.21
C VAL A 29 -22.39 -1.42 -2.95
N ASN A 30 -21.52 -0.42 -3.05
CA ASN A 30 -20.65 0.05 -1.98
C ASN A 30 -21.20 1.35 -1.37
N PHE A 31 -21.73 1.26 -0.14
CA PHE A 31 -22.25 2.40 0.58
C PHE A 31 -21.17 3.38 1.04
N GLY A 32 -19.93 2.93 1.22
CA GLY A 32 -18.80 3.82 1.43
C GLY A 32 -18.52 4.74 0.23
N GLY A 33 -18.86 4.30 -0.99
CA GLY A 33 -18.85 5.14 -2.18
C GLY A 33 -19.94 6.22 -2.13
N LEU A 34 -21.16 5.85 -1.74
CA LEU A 34 -22.26 6.81 -1.52
C LEU A 34 -21.92 7.83 -0.44
N GLN A 35 -21.30 7.40 0.66
CA GLN A 35 -20.89 8.31 1.73
C GLN A 35 -19.87 9.35 1.24
N ARG A 36 -18.96 8.97 0.34
CA ARG A 36 -18.04 9.94 -0.29
C ARG A 36 -18.77 10.95 -1.18
N MET A 37 -19.88 10.59 -1.82
CA MET A 37 -20.73 11.56 -2.51
C MET A 37 -21.38 12.54 -1.53
N VAL A 38 -21.83 12.06 -0.37
CA VAL A 38 -22.39 12.93 0.69
C VAL A 38 -21.32 13.91 1.17
N ILE A 39 -20.10 13.44 1.42
CA ILE A 39 -18.96 14.29 1.79
C ILE A 39 -18.69 15.34 0.72
N ALA A 40 -18.61 14.93 -0.55
CA ALA A 40 -18.36 15.84 -1.65
C ALA A 40 -19.45 16.92 -1.75
N ARG A 41 -20.73 16.53 -1.61
CA ARG A 41 -21.86 17.48 -1.62
C ARG A 41 -21.71 18.52 -0.51
N LEU A 42 -21.36 18.08 0.69
CA LEU A 42 -21.17 18.98 1.83
C LEU A 42 -19.97 19.90 1.62
N GLN A 43 -18.92 19.47 0.91
CA GLN A 43 -17.83 20.34 0.50
C GLN A 43 -18.28 21.44 -0.46
N GLU A 44 -19.11 21.10 -1.45
CA GLU A 44 -19.71 22.09 -2.36
C GLU A 44 -20.58 23.08 -1.59
N GLU A 45 -21.47 22.62 -0.71
CA GLU A 45 -22.28 23.48 0.15
C GLU A 45 -21.42 24.43 1.00
N LEU A 46 -20.29 23.96 1.55
CA LEU A 46 -19.35 24.82 2.29
C LEU A 46 -18.64 25.84 1.39
N VAL A 47 -18.21 25.43 0.20
CA VAL A 47 -17.53 26.31 -0.76
C VAL A 47 -18.47 27.39 -1.28
N ASP A 48 -19.75 27.06 -1.49
CA ASP A 48 -20.78 28.03 -1.88
C ASP A 48 -20.98 29.10 -0.79
N GLU A 49 -21.03 28.72 0.49
CA GLU A 49 -21.10 29.69 1.58
C GLU A 49 -19.85 30.58 1.65
N VAL A 50 -18.66 30.00 1.46
CA VAL A 50 -17.41 30.78 1.40
C VAL A 50 -17.42 31.75 0.21
N SER A 51 -17.97 31.35 -0.93
CA SER A 51 -18.16 32.20 -2.11
C SER A 51 -19.10 33.37 -1.80
N HIS A 52 -20.21 33.11 -1.09
CA HIS A 52 -21.12 34.15 -0.62
C HIS A 52 -20.44 35.14 0.33
N ILE A 53 -19.70 34.67 1.33
CA ILE A 53 -18.93 35.51 2.26
C ILE A 53 -17.93 36.39 1.50
N LYS A 54 -17.24 35.82 0.51
CA LYS A 54 -16.30 36.56 -0.34
C LYS A 54 -17.02 37.66 -1.15
N SER A 55 -18.19 37.36 -1.72
CA SER A 55 -18.98 38.34 -2.47
C SER A 55 -19.55 39.47 -1.59
N ALA A 56 -19.75 39.19 -0.30
CA ALA A 56 -20.15 40.16 0.72
C ALA A 56 -18.97 40.92 1.35
N ASN A 57 -17.79 40.97 0.71
CA ASN A 57 -16.57 41.61 1.22
C ASN A 57 -16.14 41.07 2.60
N PHE A 58 -16.28 39.76 2.84
CA PHE A 58 -15.93 39.09 4.10
C PHE A 58 -16.77 39.54 5.31
N SER A 59 -17.93 40.16 5.07
CA SER A 59 -18.93 40.39 6.11
C SER A 59 -19.71 39.11 6.38
N VAL A 60 -19.64 38.61 7.60
CA VAL A 60 -20.37 37.41 8.04
C VAL A 60 -21.52 37.87 8.95
N THR A 61 -22.76 37.53 8.57
CA THR A 61 -23.94 37.75 9.42
C THR A 61 -24.10 36.57 10.39
N ASP A 62 -24.73 36.79 11.55
CA ASP A 62 -25.01 35.72 12.52
C ASP A 62 -25.80 34.56 11.90
N GLN A 63 -26.74 34.87 11.01
CA GLN A 63 -27.52 33.88 10.26
C GLN A 63 -26.63 33.07 9.29
N GLY A 64 -25.70 33.73 8.60
CA GLY A 64 -24.72 33.07 7.74
C GLY A 64 -23.79 32.15 8.53
N MET A 65 -23.32 32.61 9.70
CA MET A 65 -22.46 31.82 10.57
C MET A 65 -23.18 30.58 11.12
N SER A 66 -24.44 30.70 11.53
CA SER A 66 -25.25 29.56 11.99
C SER A 66 -25.46 28.52 10.88
N LYS A 67 -25.64 28.96 9.64
CA LYS A 67 -25.74 28.06 8.48
C LYS A 67 -24.42 27.33 8.22
N VAL A 68 -23.29 28.05 8.25
CA VAL A 68 -21.95 27.44 8.11
C VAL A 68 -21.70 26.41 9.21
N GLU A 69 -21.99 26.75 10.47
CA GLU A 69 -21.82 25.83 11.62
C GLU A 69 -22.63 24.54 11.43
N SER A 70 -23.89 24.66 10.98
CA SER A 70 -24.74 23.51 10.69
C SER A 70 -24.18 22.62 9.58
N ILE A 71 -23.70 23.20 8.48
CA ILE A 71 -23.09 22.44 7.37
C ILE A 71 -21.79 21.78 7.85
N LEU A 72 -20.98 22.48 8.63
CA LEU A 72 -19.69 22.00 9.14
C LEU A 72 -19.87 20.84 10.13
N MET A 73 -20.91 20.90 10.97
CA MET A 73 -21.33 19.78 11.82
C MET A 73 -21.76 18.56 10.99
N ARG A 74 -22.58 18.76 9.94
CA ARG A 74 -22.96 17.66 9.03
C ARG A 74 -21.76 17.07 8.30
N TYR A 75 -20.82 17.90 7.86
CA TYR A 75 -19.59 17.50 7.19
C TYR A 75 -18.68 16.66 8.08
N THR A 76 -18.42 17.13 9.30
CA THR A 76 -17.59 16.40 10.28
C THR A 76 -18.21 15.07 10.70
N ASN A 77 -19.54 15.02 10.88
CA ASN A 77 -20.24 13.76 11.11
C ASN A 77 -20.14 12.82 9.90
N ALA A 78 -20.29 13.34 8.67
CA ALA A 78 -20.15 12.53 7.46
C ALA A 78 -18.74 11.92 7.31
N ILE A 79 -17.69 12.67 7.68
CA ILE A 79 -16.32 12.14 7.76
C ILE A 79 -16.21 11.04 8.81
N ARG A 80 -16.76 11.27 10.01
CA ARG A 80 -16.73 10.27 11.08
C ARG A 80 -17.43 8.97 10.68
N ASP A 81 -18.59 9.07 10.04
CA ASP A 81 -19.33 7.93 9.52
C ASP A 81 -18.53 7.19 8.45
N TRP A 82 -17.84 7.92 7.58
CA TRP A 82 -16.95 7.33 6.57
C TRP A 82 -15.74 6.62 7.20
N ASP A 83 -15.13 7.20 8.23
CA ASP A 83 -14.06 6.55 8.98
C ASP A 83 -14.56 5.29 9.69
N TYR A 84 -15.77 5.32 10.27
CA TYR A 84 -16.40 4.15 10.86
C TYR A 84 -16.64 3.03 9.82
N MET A 85 -17.15 3.38 8.64
CA MET A 85 -17.33 2.43 7.54
C MET A 85 -15.99 1.81 7.11
N ASN A 86 -14.93 2.61 7.03
CA ASN A 86 -13.58 2.12 6.71
C ASN A 86 -13.00 1.20 7.79
N GLU A 87 -13.16 1.56 9.07
CA GLU A 87 -12.67 0.74 10.18
C GLU A 87 -13.37 -0.62 10.20
N HIS A 88 -14.69 -0.64 10.00
CA HIS A 88 -15.44 -1.88 9.86
C HIS A 88 -14.94 -2.69 8.66
N ALA A 89 -14.71 -2.02 7.54
CA ALA A 89 -14.18 -2.63 6.33
C ALA A 89 -12.77 -3.21 6.49
N GLU A 90 -11.94 -2.67 7.39
CA GLU A 90 -10.62 -3.20 7.74
C GLU A 90 -10.71 -4.44 8.64
N LYS A 91 -11.66 -4.47 9.57
CA LYS A 91 -11.92 -5.60 10.47
C LYS A 91 -12.39 -6.85 9.76
N THR A 92 -12.89 -6.74 8.52
CA THR A 92 -13.30 -7.91 7.75
C THR A 92 -12.14 -8.76 7.22
N ASN A 93 -10.88 -8.33 7.38
CA ASN A 93 -9.68 -9.06 6.92
C ASN A 93 -9.72 -9.40 5.42
N GLY A 94 -10.33 -8.54 4.61
CA GLY A 94 -10.47 -8.76 3.16
C GLY A 94 -11.65 -9.64 2.77
N ASP A 95 -12.40 -10.18 3.73
CA ASP A 95 -13.64 -10.92 3.48
C ASP A 95 -14.79 -9.94 3.24
N ILE A 96 -15.16 -9.77 1.97
CA ILE A 96 -16.20 -8.84 1.53
C ILE A 96 -17.59 -9.32 2.00
N SER A 97 -17.77 -10.62 2.26
CA SER A 97 -19.07 -11.16 2.72
C SER A 97 -19.49 -10.66 4.10
N LYS A 98 -18.50 -10.28 4.92
CA LYS A 98 -18.67 -9.75 6.29
C LYS A 98 -18.84 -8.24 6.34
N ASP A 99 -18.71 -7.56 5.22
CA ASP A 99 -18.87 -6.12 5.19
C ASP A 99 -20.35 -5.73 5.13
N LEU A 100 -20.81 -4.99 6.14
CA LEU A 100 -22.19 -4.50 6.23
C LEU A 100 -22.45 -3.33 5.29
N PHE A 101 -21.39 -2.66 4.81
CA PHE A 101 -21.49 -1.51 3.91
C PHE A 101 -21.40 -1.89 2.43
N ILE A 102 -21.40 -3.19 2.12
CA ILE A 102 -21.46 -3.71 0.76
C ILE A 102 -22.67 -4.62 0.60
N VAL A 103 -23.53 -4.25 -0.34
CA VAL A 103 -24.65 -5.10 -0.77
C VAL A 103 -24.19 -5.94 -1.95
N ARG A 104 -24.40 -7.25 -1.87
CA ARG A 104 -23.98 -8.23 -2.87
C ARG A 104 -25.20 -8.83 -3.56
N SER A 105 -25.14 -9.05 -4.86
CA SER A 105 -26.20 -9.73 -5.61
C SER A 105 -26.24 -11.25 -5.36
N THR A 106 -25.25 -11.83 -4.70
CA THR A 106 -25.24 -13.26 -4.35
C THR A 106 -26.19 -13.61 -3.20
N LYS A 107 -26.51 -12.67 -2.31
CA LYS A 107 -27.50 -12.88 -1.24
C LYS A 107 -28.90 -12.69 -1.82
N LYS A 108 -29.78 -13.70 -1.72
CA LYS A 108 -31.13 -13.67 -2.32
C LYS A 108 -31.94 -12.41 -1.98
N LEU A 109 -32.00 -12.02 -0.71
CA LEU A 109 -32.70 -10.80 -0.29
C LEU A 109 -32.11 -9.54 -0.92
N SER A 110 -30.79 -9.45 -0.97
CA SER A 110 -30.08 -8.33 -1.58
C SER A 110 -30.26 -8.32 -3.10
N HIS A 111 -30.24 -9.49 -3.75
CA HIS A 111 -30.51 -9.64 -5.17
C HIS A 111 -31.91 -9.13 -5.53
N ASP A 112 -32.93 -9.61 -4.81
CA ASP A 112 -34.33 -9.20 -5.04
C ASP A 112 -34.50 -7.70 -4.84
N LEU A 113 -33.84 -7.13 -3.82
CA LEU A 113 -33.81 -5.68 -3.58
C LEU A 113 -33.15 -4.92 -4.75
N LEU A 114 -32.00 -5.39 -5.25
CA LEU A 114 -31.27 -4.72 -6.33
C LEU A 114 -32.02 -4.79 -7.66
N VAL A 115 -32.67 -5.93 -7.95
CA VAL A 115 -33.52 -6.10 -9.14
C VAL A 115 -34.79 -5.25 -9.02
N GLN A 116 -35.48 -5.27 -7.86
CA GLN A 116 -36.68 -4.46 -7.64
C GLN A 116 -36.41 -2.94 -7.80
N LYS A 117 -35.19 -2.51 -7.44
CA LYS A 117 -34.78 -1.11 -7.54
C LYS A 117 -34.12 -0.76 -8.87
N ASN A 118 -34.10 -1.68 -9.85
CA ASN A 118 -33.46 -1.51 -11.15
C ASN A 118 -31.99 -1.07 -11.03
N VAL A 119 -31.29 -1.52 -9.98
CA VAL A 119 -29.86 -1.25 -9.77
C VAL A 119 -29.01 -2.21 -10.61
N ILE A 120 -29.53 -3.42 -10.83
CA ILE A 120 -28.93 -4.44 -11.69
C ILE A 120 -29.93 -4.79 -12.79
N GLU A 121 -29.47 -4.83 -14.03
CA GLU A 121 -30.20 -5.44 -15.13
C GLU A 121 -29.81 -6.94 -15.24
N PRO A 122 -30.77 -7.86 -15.42
CA PRO A 122 -30.51 -9.30 -15.48
C PRO A 122 -29.60 -9.72 -16.65
N GLU A 123 -29.42 -8.88 -17.67
CA GLU A 123 -28.59 -9.17 -18.85
C GLU A 123 -27.21 -8.48 -18.86
N MET A 124 -26.92 -7.55 -17.93
CA MET A 124 -25.66 -6.81 -17.98
C MET A 124 -24.46 -7.69 -17.55
N ARG A 125 -23.63 -8.07 -18.53
CA ARG A 125 -22.20 -8.35 -18.31
C ARG A 125 -21.51 -7.01 -18.04
N GLY A 126 -21.36 -6.67 -16.76
CA GLY A 126 -20.84 -5.37 -16.34
C GLY A 126 -19.40 -5.12 -16.79
N VAL A 127 -19.11 -3.87 -17.14
CA VAL A 127 -17.74 -3.39 -17.39
C VAL A 127 -17.04 -3.29 -16.03
N CYS A 128 -15.90 -3.96 -15.87
CA CYS A 128 -15.08 -3.86 -14.67
C CYS A 128 -14.61 -2.41 -14.48
N MET A 129 -14.66 -1.89 -13.25
CA MET A 129 -14.00 -0.61 -12.97
C MET A 129 -12.51 -0.71 -13.31
N PRO A 130 -11.92 0.31 -13.96
CA PRO A 130 -10.48 0.37 -14.08
C PRO A 130 -9.85 0.38 -12.69
N LYS A 131 -8.84 -0.47 -12.47
CA LYS A 131 -8.13 -0.62 -11.17
C LYS A 131 -7.47 0.68 -10.68
N TYR A 132 -7.36 1.69 -11.53
CA TYR A 132 -6.73 2.96 -11.20
C TYR A 132 -7.51 4.14 -11.75
N PRO A 133 -7.53 5.24 -11.01
CA PRO A 133 -7.90 6.52 -11.58
C PRO A 133 -6.93 6.89 -12.72
N GLN A 134 -7.45 7.14 -13.93
CA GLN A 134 -6.64 7.73 -15.00
C GLN A 134 -6.47 9.22 -14.72
N GLY A 135 -5.27 9.76 -14.97
CA GLY A 135 -4.99 11.17 -14.74
C GLY A 135 -5.92 12.06 -15.55
N GLY A 136 -6.71 12.90 -14.88
CA GLY A 136 -7.62 13.86 -15.51
C GLY A 136 -9.11 13.64 -15.22
N GLU A 137 -9.53 12.53 -14.62
CA GLU A 137 -10.93 12.34 -14.24
C GLU A 137 -11.24 12.97 -12.88
N THR A 138 -12.46 13.49 -12.71
CA THR A 138 -12.98 13.99 -11.42
C THR A 138 -13.30 12.81 -10.49
N TYR A 139 -12.55 12.69 -9.40
CA TYR A 139 -12.76 11.65 -8.38
C TYR A 139 -13.46 12.18 -7.14
N LEU A 140 -14.23 11.31 -6.50
CA LEU A 140 -14.77 11.59 -5.17
C LEU A 140 -13.64 11.77 -4.16
N PRO A 141 -13.80 12.67 -3.17
CA PRO A 141 -12.81 12.90 -2.13
C PRO A 141 -12.59 11.62 -1.31
N GLY A 142 -11.31 11.32 -1.07
CA GLY A 142 -10.89 10.11 -0.38
C GLY A 142 -10.77 8.90 -1.32
N SER A 143 -9.57 8.32 -1.41
CA SER A 143 -9.34 7.07 -2.13
C SER A 143 -10.05 5.89 -1.45
N GLN A 144 -10.52 4.90 -2.22
CA GLN A 144 -10.92 3.61 -1.65
C GLN A 144 -9.72 2.96 -0.92
N ARG A 145 -9.64 3.13 0.41
CA ARG A 145 -8.52 2.62 1.24
C ARG A 145 -8.29 1.11 1.06
N ARG A 146 -9.34 0.36 0.70
CA ARG A 146 -9.27 -1.07 0.41
C ARG A 146 -8.32 -1.45 -0.72
N TYR A 147 -8.26 -0.66 -1.80
CA TYR A 147 -7.30 -0.91 -2.90
C TYR A 147 -5.87 -0.59 -2.47
N MET A 148 -5.70 0.45 -1.65
CA MET A 148 -4.39 0.86 -1.13
C MET A 148 -3.76 -0.15 -0.15
N ARG A 149 -4.54 -0.96 0.58
CA ARG A 149 -3.98 -2.00 1.47
C ARG A 149 -3.40 -3.17 0.69
N ALA A 150 -4.12 -3.70 -0.30
CA ALA A 150 -3.61 -4.76 -1.17
C ALA A 150 -2.35 -4.30 -1.92
N GLU A 151 -2.33 -3.05 -2.38
CA GLU A 151 -1.17 -2.46 -3.05
C GLU A 151 0.00 -2.18 -2.10
N ARG A 152 -0.23 -1.63 -0.90
CA ARG A 152 0.82 -1.46 0.14
C ARG A 152 1.41 -2.79 0.54
N GLU A 153 0.58 -3.81 0.76
CA GLU A 153 1.06 -5.16 1.09
C GLU A 153 1.86 -5.78 -0.07
N MET A 154 1.47 -5.53 -1.33
CA MET A 154 2.24 -5.94 -2.50
C MET A 154 3.58 -5.18 -2.64
N ILE A 155 3.59 -3.87 -2.41
CA ILE A 155 4.81 -3.03 -2.45
C ILE A 155 5.76 -3.41 -1.31
N LEU A 156 5.24 -3.61 -0.10
CA LEU A 156 6.00 -4.07 1.07
C LEU A 156 6.54 -5.50 0.85
N ARG A 157 5.74 -6.41 0.28
CA ARG A 157 6.21 -7.75 -0.10
C ARG A 157 7.30 -7.70 -1.18
N LYS A 158 7.19 -6.82 -2.17
CA LYS A 158 8.24 -6.62 -3.20
C LYS A 158 9.53 -6.06 -2.61
N ARG A 159 9.44 -5.10 -1.67
CA ARG A 159 10.62 -4.59 -0.93
C ARG A 159 11.24 -5.69 -0.07
N SER A 160 10.43 -6.42 0.70
CA SER A 160 10.91 -7.51 1.56
C SER A 160 11.56 -8.65 0.76
N LYS A 161 11.03 -9.02 -0.41
CA LYS A 161 11.68 -10.01 -1.29
C LYS A 161 13.06 -9.54 -1.76
N LYS A 162 13.20 -8.26 -2.15
CA LYS A 162 14.50 -7.71 -2.57
C LYS A 162 15.50 -7.68 -1.40
N GLU A 163 15.06 -7.33 -0.20
CA GLU A 163 15.89 -7.33 1.00
C GLU A 163 16.32 -8.75 1.38
N LYS A 164 15.40 -9.72 1.35
CA LYS A 164 15.71 -11.13 1.63
C LYS A 164 16.68 -11.74 0.61
N VAL A 165 16.54 -11.39 -0.68
CA VAL A 165 17.47 -11.84 -1.72
C VAL A 165 18.87 -11.24 -1.51
N LYS A 166 18.96 -9.94 -1.20
CA LYS A 166 20.25 -9.31 -0.88
C LYS A 166 20.91 -9.98 0.34
N LEU A 167 20.14 -10.20 1.40
CA LEU A 167 20.63 -10.86 2.61
C LEU A 167 21.12 -12.28 2.33
N PHE A 168 20.36 -13.05 1.55
CA PHE A 168 20.76 -14.41 1.14
C PHE A 168 22.05 -14.41 0.31
N LEU A 169 22.20 -13.49 -0.65
CA LEU A 169 23.38 -13.39 -1.50
C LEU A 169 24.62 -13.03 -0.66
N VAL A 170 24.49 -12.08 0.27
CA VAL A 170 25.56 -11.67 1.18
C VAL A 170 25.98 -12.82 2.12
N LEU A 171 25.02 -13.53 2.72
CA LEU A 171 25.30 -14.70 3.56
C LEU A 171 26.01 -15.81 2.77
N ALA A 172 25.52 -16.12 1.57
CA ALA A 172 26.13 -17.13 0.70
C ALA A 172 27.57 -16.77 0.31
N LEU A 173 27.81 -15.51 -0.06
CA LEU A 173 29.15 -15.02 -0.41
C LEU A 173 30.12 -15.10 0.78
N THR A 174 29.64 -14.76 1.98
CA THR A 174 30.44 -14.80 3.22
C THR A 174 30.86 -16.24 3.56
N VAL A 175 29.92 -17.19 3.48
CA VAL A 175 30.21 -18.61 3.72
C VAL A 175 31.16 -19.18 2.65
N MET A 176 30.95 -18.80 1.39
CA MET A 176 31.84 -19.21 0.30
C MET A 176 33.27 -18.69 0.49
N LEU A 177 33.42 -17.44 0.94
CA LEU A 177 34.72 -16.85 1.25
C LEU A 177 35.43 -17.51 2.44
N LEU A 178 34.69 -18.06 3.39
CA LEU A 178 35.27 -18.79 4.53
C LEU A 178 35.82 -20.16 4.12
N ILE A 179 35.06 -20.89 3.30
CA ILE A 179 35.37 -22.29 2.96
C ILE A 179 36.41 -22.39 1.83
N SER A 180 36.33 -21.50 0.83
CA SER A 180 37.21 -21.53 -0.35
C SER A 180 38.72 -21.54 -0.03
N PRO A 181 39.27 -20.65 0.82
CA PRO A 181 40.70 -20.64 1.09
C PRO A 181 41.17 -21.90 1.83
N MET A 182 40.33 -22.47 2.72
CA MET A 182 40.65 -23.73 3.38
C MET A 182 40.74 -24.89 2.39
N LEU A 183 39.81 -24.96 1.42
CA LEU A 183 39.84 -26.00 0.39
C LEU A 183 41.06 -25.85 -0.53
N VAL A 184 41.42 -24.63 -0.92
CA VAL A 184 42.55 -24.39 -1.82
C VAL A 184 43.89 -24.75 -1.15
N MET A 185 44.07 -24.41 0.14
CA MET A 185 45.29 -24.75 0.88
C MET A 185 45.42 -26.24 1.20
N VAL A 186 44.30 -26.96 1.36
CA VAL A 186 44.34 -28.43 1.49
C VAL A 186 44.69 -29.08 0.14
N LEU A 187 44.25 -28.50 -0.97
CA LEU A 187 44.46 -29.07 -2.31
C LEU A 187 45.86 -28.79 -2.87
N HIS A 188 46.39 -27.59 -2.66
CA HIS A 188 47.73 -27.20 -3.13
C HIS A 188 48.62 -26.89 -1.93
N ARG A 189 49.56 -27.79 -1.64
CA ARG A 189 50.47 -27.73 -0.49
C ARG A 189 51.71 -26.87 -0.77
N ASP A 190 51.51 -25.77 -1.47
CA ASP A 190 52.58 -24.85 -1.91
C ASP A 190 52.53 -23.55 -1.12
N GLN A 191 53.67 -23.11 -0.56
CA GLN A 191 53.78 -21.89 0.26
C GLN A 191 53.29 -20.64 -0.49
N ASN A 192 53.62 -20.52 -1.78
CA ASN A 192 53.23 -19.37 -2.59
C ASN A 192 51.71 -19.30 -2.79
N VAL A 193 51.05 -20.46 -2.96
CA VAL A 193 49.60 -20.53 -3.15
C VAL A 193 48.87 -20.19 -1.85
N ALA A 194 49.38 -20.59 -0.69
CA ALA A 194 48.82 -20.25 0.62
C ALA A 194 48.88 -18.74 0.90
N LEU A 195 50.00 -18.08 0.59
CA LEU A 195 50.17 -16.63 0.77
C LEU A 195 49.26 -15.82 -0.17
N ILE A 196 49.17 -16.20 -1.45
CA ILE A 196 48.34 -15.49 -2.42
C ILE A 196 46.85 -15.64 -2.06
N THR A 197 46.42 -16.85 -1.73
CA THR A 197 45.02 -17.12 -1.38
C THR A 197 44.61 -16.40 -0.10
N THR A 198 45.38 -16.47 0.98
CA THR A 198 45.06 -15.71 2.20
C THR A 198 44.93 -14.22 1.96
N SER A 199 45.86 -13.61 1.22
CA SER A 199 45.82 -12.17 0.95
C SER A 199 44.56 -11.78 0.17
N VAL A 200 44.22 -12.50 -0.89
CA VAL A 200 43.06 -12.18 -1.74
C VAL A 200 41.74 -12.37 -0.99
N PHE A 201 41.60 -13.48 -0.25
CA PHE A 201 40.37 -13.79 0.49
C PHE A 201 40.18 -12.87 1.71
N THR A 202 41.26 -12.46 2.40
CA THR A 202 41.18 -11.50 3.52
C THR A 202 40.70 -10.12 3.06
N VAL A 203 41.24 -9.60 1.95
CA VAL A 203 40.81 -8.32 1.37
C VAL A 203 39.37 -8.41 0.87
N GLY A 204 38.99 -9.51 0.22
CA GLY A 204 37.62 -9.74 -0.22
C GLY A 204 36.62 -9.75 0.94
N PHE A 205 36.96 -10.41 2.05
CA PHE A 205 36.11 -10.48 3.23
C PHE A 205 35.94 -9.11 3.89
N ALA A 206 37.01 -8.33 4.00
CA ALA A 206 36.95 -6.97 4.52
C ALA A 206 36.01 -6.06 3.69
N LEU A 207 36.04 -6.18 2.36
CA LEU A 207 35.13 -5.45 1.47
C LEU A 207 33.65 -5.86 1.67
N VAL A 208 33.39 -7.15 1.84
CA VAL A 208 32.02 -7.66 2.10
C VAL A 208 31.48 -7.11 3.42
N VAL A 209 32.30 -7.13 4.48
CA VAL A 209 31.92 -6.59 5.80
C VAL A 209 31.72 -5.07 5.74
N ALA A 210 32.51 -4.33 4.96
CA ALA A 210 32.39 -2.87 4.82
C ALA A 210 31.05 -2.42 4.19
N VAL A 211 30.40 -3.27 3.40
CA VAL A 211 29.09 -2.98 2.79
C VAL A 211 27.93 -3.34 3.73
N MET A 212 28.18 -4.06 4.83
CA MET A 212 27.15 -4.41 5.80
C MET A 212 26.88 -3.28 6.80
N PRO A 213 25.63 -3.08 7.24
CA PRO A 213 25.27 -2.08 8.24
C PRO A 213 25.63 -2.58 9.66
N VAL A 214 26.92 -2.73 9.93
CA VAL A 214 27.47 -3.23 11.20
C VAL A 214 28.26 -2.10 11.88
N SER A 215 28.30 -2.07 13.21
CA SER A 215 29.13 -1.11 13.94
C SER A 215 30.62 -1.33 13.64
N LEU A 216 31.39 -0.24 13.59
CA LEU A 216 32.81 -0.26 13.25
C LEU A 216 33.61 -1.21 14.16
N GLU A 217 33.30 -1.22 15.46
CA GLU A 217 33.94 -2.09 16.45
C GLU A 217 33.75 -3.58 16.13
N VAL A 218 32.52 -3.97 15.75
CA VAL A 218 32.19 -5.36 15.40
C VAL A 218 32.82 -5.73 14.06
N ALA A 219 32.83 -4.81 13.09
CA ALA A 219 33.45 -5.03 11.79
C ALA A 219 34.96 -5.31 11.92
N ILE A 220 35.68 -4.50 12.70
CA ILE A 220 37.12 -4.68 12.94
C ILE A 220 37.38 -6.02 13.66
N GLY A 221 36.58 -6.35 14.69
CA GLY A 221 36.72 -7.61 15.42
C GLY A 221 36.52 -8.85 14.53
N VAL A 222 35.50 -8.84 13.68
CA VAL A 222 35.20 -9.96 12.78
C VAL A 222 36.27 -10.11 11.69
N VAL A 223 36.76 -9.01 11.10
CA VAL A 223 37.84 -9.04 10.10
C VAL A 223 39.16 -9.52 10.72
N ALA A 224 39.50 -9.04 11.92
CA ALA A 224 40.69 -9.46 12.64
C ALA A 224 40.66 -10.96 13.00
N ALA A 225 39.51 -11.46 13.47
CA ALA A 225 39.32 -12.89 13.76
C ALA A 225 39.49 -13.74 12.48
N TYR A 226 38.91 -13.31 11.36
CA TYR A 226 39.05 -14.01 10.09
C TYR A 226 40.51 -14.05 9.60
N ALA A 227 41.21 -12.92 9.67
CA ALA A 227 42.62 -12.83 9.29
C ALA A 227 43.50 -13.74 10.18
N ALA A 228 43.23 -13.81 11.48
CA ALA A 228 43.96 -14.69 12.40
C ALA A 228 43.76 -16.18 12.07
N ILE A 229 42.52 -16.58 11.77
CA ILE A 229 42.20 -17.96 11.37
C ILE A 229 42.98 -18.32 10.10
N LEU A 230 42.88 -17.52 9.04
CA LEU A 230 43.62 -17.76 7.80
C LEU A 230 45.14 -17.75 7.99
N GLY A 231 45.65 -16.83 8.81
CA GLY A 231 47.07 -16.77 9.15
C GLY A 231 47.58 -18.03 9.84
N SER A 232 46.78 -18.63 10.72
CA SER A 232 47.13 -19.89 11.38
C SER A 232 47.28 -21.07 10.41
N PHE A 233 46.46 -21.11 9.34
CA PHE A 233 46.58 -22.12 8.30
C PHE A 233 47.82 -21.94 7.43
N VAL A 234 48.23 -20.69 7.16
CA VAL A 234 49.49 -20.43 6.45
C VAL A 234 50.69 -20.88 7.27
N ILE A 235 50.70 -20.57 8.57
CA ILE A 235 51.77 -21.00 9.48
C ILE A 235 51.84 -22.54 9.56
N SER A 236 50.69 -23.22 9.54
CA SER A 236 50.63 -24.68 9.57
C SER A 236 51.01 -25.35 8.24
N ALA A 237 50.96 -24.60 7.14
CA ALA A 237 51.37 -25.04 5.80
C ALA A 237 52.82 -24.69 5.46
N LEU A 238 53.49 -23.88 6.30
CA LEU A 238 54.92 -23.57 6.25
C LEU A 238 55.74 -24.67 6.94
#